data_AF-I0I5U4-F1
#
_entry.id   AF-I0I5U4-F1
#
_cell.length_a   1.000
_cell.length_b   1.000
_cell.length_c   1.000
_cell.angle_alpha   90.00
_cell.angle_beta   90.00
_cell.angle_gamma   90.00
#
_symmetry.space_group_name_H-M   'P 1'
#
loop_
_entity.id
_entity.type
_entity.pdbx_description
1 polymer ?
#
loop_
_entity_poly.entity_id
_entity_poly.type
_entity_poly.pdbx_seq_one_letter_code
_entity_poly.pdbx_strand_id
1 'polypeptide(L)'
;MAAAPATQRSAGGQYTVGDCNRIERSQLRNEIEAHVLAVLQNEAKPFDVDAIVARAWAELHMDAAIDAEVKRAVDSLMQSEDYLNRLLSGWWPEKAEEYAERVANDAFGSPGFRAKLDALSVAIGREVAKQVEAQFAQAASVALLCLQAYVGERYSQTFFELFASRVQQETQALALDSLSVPPPGVQVDHRLALTGVATIIGTQLIHRLSVKLSEKLAQRVAGRIVGRILGRAGSSFIPVAGWVVGIGLIVYDLWEGGQGALPQIQEALQSEEVKQKIRQEIADAVRDDLPEQASMIALETAASLLEQWQGFCDAYAYVCMVAEENADFRRLLQDTTLDEMESVAGLINFYMRQLGRAELDRALADGSLSLLLTMPDAALVILSETYSTAETLAWARLAGDALERVAAWGVHRRATPEEFTPATFTALISLPKEEMAQKLLALSAEKRAALLELPGDTLIQLLDTQPVADLDWLASYLLLSDQQQAQEAAAEVVEGRLAVGDLRNPAPLITPTMTSLFSSQLVTGAAEPGEEGVEAVTSVTNFALSNPLLLIGLLLVIIAGTGGAVWQWRRRHQ
;
A
#
# COMPACT_ATOMS: atom_id res chain seq x y z
N MET A 1 -8.53 -46.64 -5.02
CA MET A 1 -9.19 -45.44 -5.57
C MET A 1 -10.64 -45.49 -5.12
N ALA A 2 -10.96 -44.83 -4.01
CA ALA A 2 -12.33 -44.69 -3.51
C ALA A 2 -12.74 -43.23 -3.74
N ALA A 3 -13.81 -43.03 -4.49
CA ALA A 3 -14.39 -41.72 -4.73
C ALA A 3 -14.94 -41.14 -3.43
N ALA A 4 -14.54 -39.90 -3.11
CA ALA A 4 -15.11 -39.14 -2.00
C ALA A 4 -16.57 -38.77 -2.32
N PRO A 5 -17.47 -38.74 -1.33
CA PRO A 5 -18.86 -38.40 -1.56
C PRO A 5 -19.00 -36.89 -1.82
N ALA A 6 -19.72 -36.54 -2.88
CA ALA A 6 -20.17 -35.18 -3.11
C ALA A 6 -21.21 -34.82 -2.03
N THR A 7 -20.85 -33.93 -1.11
CA THR A 7 -21.79 -33.32 -0.16
C THR A 7 -22.76 -32.42 -0.94
N GLN A 8 -23.96 -32.92 -1.21
CA GLN A 8 -25.11 -32.08 -1.57
C GLN A 8 -25.42 -31.16 -0.39
N ARG A 9 -25.03 -29.88 -0.48
CA ARG A 9 -25.51 -28.83 0.43
C ARG A 9 -26.96 -28.51 0.05
N SER A 10 -27.83 -28.59 1.04
CA SER A 10 -29.27 -28.29 0.98
C SER A 10 -29.54 -26.84 0.58
N ALA A 11 -30.37 -26.65 -0.44
CA ALA A 11 -30.95 -25.35 -0.81
C ALA A 11 -31.90 -24.89 0.31
N GLY A 12 -31.50 -23.85 1.06
CA GLY A 12 -32.34 -23.23 2.10
C GLY A 12 -31.63 -22.83 3.39
N GLY A 13 -30.36 -23.17 3.58
CA GLY A 13 -29.56 -22.67 4.71
C GLY A 13 -29.05 -21.26 4.43
N GLN A 14 -29.40 -20.28 5.28
CA GLN A 14 -28.75 -18.97 5.29
C GLN A 14 -27.24 -19.17 5.49
N TYR A 15 -26.48 -19.03 4.41
CA TYR A 15 -25.02 -19.13 4.42
C TYR A 15 -24.46 -17.95 5.21
N THR A 16 -23.76 -18.21 6.32
CA THR A 16 -23.24 -17.16 7.20
C THR A 16 -21.81 -16.81 6.83
N VAL A 17 -21.48 -15.52 6.73
CA VAL A 17 -20.14 -15.01 6.40
C VAL A 17 -19.02 -15.54 7.32
N GLY A 18 -19.38 -16.09 8.49
CA GLY A 18 -18.47 -16.78 9.39
C GLY A 18 -17.76 -18.00 8.80
N ASP A 19 -18.18 -18.53 7.64
CA ASP A 19 -17.49 -19.64 6.98
C ASP A 19 -16.13 -19.23 6.36
N CYS A 20 -15.92 -17.93 6.14
CA CYS A 20 -14.66 -17.42 5.54
C CYS A 20 -13.46 -17.36 6.51
N ASN A 21 -13.63 -17.69 7.79
CA ASN A 21 -12.50 -17.73 8.73
C ASN A 21 -11.62 -18.98 8.58
N ARG A 22 -12.19 -20.10 8.11
CA ARG A 22 -11.54 -21.43 8.09
C ARG A 22 -11.04 -21.85 6.72
N ILE A 23 -11.24 -21.03 5.71
CA ILE A 23 -10.87 -21.31 4.34
C ILE A 23 -9.36 -21.16 4.12
N GLU A 24 -8.86 -21.86 3.11
CA GLU A 24 -7.49 -21.71 2.63
C GLU A 24 -7.38 -20.53 1.66
N ARG A 25 -6.18 -19.95 1.55
CA ARG A 25 -5.90 -18.83 0.64
C ARG A 25 -6.31 -19.10 -0.81
N SER A 26 -6.12 -20.34 -1.27
CA SER A 26 -6.47 -20.78 -2.62
C SER A 26 -7.98 -20.83 -2.87
N GLN A 27 -8.78 -20.95 -1.82
CA GLN A 27 -10.25 -21.09 -1.88
C GLN A 27 -10.98 -19.77 -1.62
N LEU A 28 -10.30 -18.79 -0.98
CA LEU A 28 -10.88 -17.49 -0.63
C LEU A 28 -11.56 -16.78 -1.78
N ARG A 29 -10.95 -16.81 -2.98
CA ARG A 29 -11.56 -16.23 -4.17
C ARG A 29 -12.90 -16.86 -4.50
N ASN A 30 -12.94 -18.18 -4.60
CA ASN A 30 -14.15 -18.90 -4.99
C ASN A 30 -15.28 -18.71 -3.98
N GLU A 31 -14.95 -18.64 -2.69
CA GLU A 31 -15.93 -18.40 -1.63
C GLU A 31 -16.50 -16.97 -1.69
N ILE A 32 -15.65 -15.94 -1.84
CA ILE A 32 -16.12 -14.57 -2.03
C ILE A 32 -17.03 -14.48 -3.27
N GLU A 33 -16.60 -15.07 -4.39
CA GLU A 33 -17.36 -15.07 -5.64
C GLU A 33 -18.73 -15.76 -5.48
N ALA A 34 -18.78 -16.92 -4.82
CA ALA A 34 -20.03 -17.64 -4.54
C ALA A 34 -21.00 -16.82 -3.68
N HIS A 35 -20.48 -16.16 -2.64
CA HIS A 35 -21.26 -15.31 -1.76
C HIS A 35 -21.83 -14.08 -2.47
N VAL A 36 -21.01 -13.43 -3.30
CA VAL A 36 -21.42 -12.28 -4.11
C VAL A 36 -22.54 -12.67 -5.09
N LEU A 37 -22.41 -13.79 -5.79
CA LEU A 37 -23.43 -14.27 -6.72
C LEU A 37 -24.75 -14.62 -6.01
N ALA A 38 -24.67 -15.25 -4.83
CA ALA A 38 -25.85 -15.57 -4.04
C ALA A 38 -26.65 -14.33 -3.61
N VAL A 39 -25.98 -13.20 -3.35
CA VAL A 39 -26.64 -11.92 -3.06
C VAL A 39 -27.35 -11.38 -4.30
N LEU A 40 -26.69 -11.42 -5.46
CA LEU A 40 -27.24 -10.88 -6.70
C LEU A 40 -28.42 -11.72 -7.23
N GLN A 41 -28.42 -13.03 -6.99
CA GLN A 41 -29.46 -13.94 -7.48
C GLN A 41 -30.72 -13.99 -6.60
N ASN A 42 -30.66 -13.53 -5.34
CA ASN A 42 -31.79 -13.53 -4.41
C ASN A 42 -32.73 -12.32 -4.62
N GLU A 43 -33.13 -12.07 -5.87
CA GLU A 43 -33.96 -10.93 -6.26
C GLU A 43 -35.26 -10.84 -5.44
N ALA A 44 -35.48 -9.69 -4.78
CA ALA A 44 -36.73 -9.41 -4.08
C ALA A 44 -37.77 -8.68 -4.94
N LYS A 45 -37.39 -8.05 -6.07
CA LYS A 45 -38.31 -7.41 -7.03
C LYS A 45 -37.73 -7.31 -8.45
N PRO A 46 -38.48 -7.69 -9.50
CA PRO A 46 -38.08 -7.44 -10.89
C PRO A 46 -38.10 -5.94 -11.21
N PHE A 47 -37.09 -5.48 -11.95
CA PHE A 47 -36.94 -4.09 -12.40
C PHE A 47 -37.95 -3.75 -13.50
N ASP A 48 -38.59 -2.58 -13.43
CA ASP A 48 -39.45 -2.06 -14.49
C ASP A 48 -38.60 -1.38 -15.57
N VAL A 49 -37.97 -2.20 -16.41
CA VAL A 49 -37.11 -1.73 -17.51
C VAL A 49 -37.90 -0.86 -18.50
N ASP A 50 -39.17 -1.16 -18.75
CA ASP A 50 -40.02 -0.38 -19.65
C ASP A 50 -40.19 1.06 -19.15
N ALA A 51 -40.47 1.22 -17.85
CA ALA A 51 -40.62 2.54 -17.26
C ALA A 51 -39.32 3.36 -17.30
N ILE A 52 -38.15 2.71 -17.11
CA ILE A 52 -36.84 3.36 -17.21
C ILE A 52 -36.61 3.87 -18.64
N VAL A 53 -36.80 3.00 -19.63
CA VAL A 53 -36.61 3.36 -21.05
C VAL A 53 -37.59 4.45 -21.45
N ALA A 54 -38.87 4.33 -21.09
CA ALA A 54 -39.89 5.31 -21.43
C ALA A 54 -39.60 6.71 -20.85
N ARG A 55 -39.12 6.77 -19.60
CA ARG A 55 -38.75 8.04 -18.97
C ARG A 55 -37.56 8.68 -19.66
N ALA A 56 -36.47 7.93 -19.86
CA ALA A 56 -35.27 8.43 -20.53
C ALA A 56 -35.55 8.84 -21.99
N TRP A 57 -36.42 8.10 -22.68
CA TRP A 57 -36.88 8.39 -24.04
C TRP A 57 -37.60 9.74 -24.12
N ALA A 58 -38.53 10.00 -23.18
CA ALA A 58 -39.27 11.25 -23.11
C ALA A 58 -38.35 12.44 -22.73
N GLU A 59 -37.49 12.27 -21.72
CA GLU A 59 -36.56 13.31 -21.25
C GLU A 59 -35.58 13.77 -22.34
N LEU A 60 -35.13 12.85 -23.20
CA LEU A 60 -34.18 13.17 -24.26
C LEU A 60 -34.83 13.58 -25.59
N HIS A 61 -36.16 13.64 -25.62
CA HIS A 61 -36.97 13.93 -26.81
C HIS A 61 -36.61 13.04 -27.99
N MET A 62 -36.53 11.73 -27.76
CA MET A 62 -36.04 10.79 -28.77
C MET A 62 -36.97 10.71 -29.99
N ASP A 63 -38.28 10.90 -29.82
CA ASP A 63 -39.23 10.97 -30.94
C ASP A 63 -38.89 12.11 -31.91
N ALA A 64 -38.63 13.32 -31.38
CA ALA A 64 -38.26 14.47 -32.20
C ALA A 64 -36.90 14.28 -32.88
N ALA A 65 -35.96 13.58 -32.24
CA ALA A 65 -34.66 13.25 -32.82
C ALA A 65 -34.80 12.24 -33.98
N ILE A 66 -35.64 11.21 -33.84
CA ILE A 66 -35.95 10.28 -34.94
C ILE A 66 -36.60 11.04 -36.09
N ASP A 67 -37.59 11.89 -35.80
CA ASP A 67 -38.32 12.62 -36.83
C ASP A 67 -37.40 13.56 -37.62
N ALA A 68 -36.50 14.26 -36.93
CA ALA A 68 -35.52 15.13 -37.55
C ALA A 68 -34.51 14.37 -38.45
N GLU A 69 -34.01 13.21 -38.00
CA GLU A 69 -33.04 12.42 -38.76
C GLU A 69 -33.66 11.72 -39.96
N VAL A 70 -34.89 11.21 -39.83
CA VAL A 70 -35.64 10.67 -40.97
C VAL A 70 -35.92 11.77 -41.99
N LYS A 71 -36.36 12.95 -41.54
CA LYS A 71 -36.57 14.10 -42.43
C LYS A 71 -35.28 14.48 -43.16
N ARG A 72 -34.16 14.57 -42.45
CA ARG A 72 -32.84 14.86 -43.03
C ARG A 72 -32.46 13.84 -44.10
N ALA A 73 -32.66 12.56 -43.84
CA ALA A 73 -32.35 11.49 -44.79
C ALA A 73 -33.23 11.55 -46.04
N VAL A 74 -34.52 11.85 -45.89
CA VAL A 74 -35.44 12.07 -47.01
C VAL A 74 -35.02 13.29 -47.83
N ASP A 75 -34.76 14.43 -47.18
CA ASP A 75 -34.34 15.67 -47.84
C ASP A 75 -33.00 15.47 -48.60
N SER A 76 -32.07 14.68 -48.03
CA SER A 76 -30.81 14.31 -48.68
C SER A 76 -31.04 13.44 -49.92
N LEU A 77 -31.90 12.42 -49.81
CA LEU A 77 -32.24 11.57 -50.95
C LEU A 77 -32.93 12.37 -52.06
N MET A 78 -33.84 13.27 -51.70
CA MET A 78 -34.54 14.18 -52.61
C MET A 78 -33.60 15.07 -53.43
N GLN A 79 -32.47 15.50 -52.84
CA GLN A 79 -31.46 16.34 -53.49
C GLN A 79 -30.48 15.54 -54.34
N SER A 80 -30.27 14.25 -54.02
CA SER A 80 -29.27 13.39 -54.66
C SER A 80 -29.78 12.60 -55.87
N GLU A 81 -31.09 12.31 -55.96
CA GLU A 81 -31.66 11.45 -57.01
C GLU A 81 -32.35 12.25 -58.13
N ASP A 82 -32.21 11.75 -59.36
CA ASP A 82 -32.85 12.31 -60.54
C ASP A 82 -34.38 12.24 -60.44
N TYR A 83 -35.04 13.31 -60.88
CA TYR A 83 -36.51 13.47 -60.84
C TYR A 83 -37.28 12.25 -61.39
N LEU A 84 -36.76 11.59 -62.44
CA LEU A 84 -37.35 10.39 -63.03
C LEU A 84 -37.24 9.15 -62.12
N ASN A 85 -36.12 8.94 -61.44
CA ASN A 85 -35.95 7.84 -60.49
C ASN A 85 -36.83 8.03 -59.24
N ARG A 86 -37.04 9.28 -58.82
CA ARG A 86 -37.99 9.60 -57.74
C ARG A 86 -39.42 9.32 -58.17
N LEU A 87 -39.80 9.73 -59.38
CA LEU A 87 -41.12 9.45 -59.93
C LEU A 87 -41.37 7.94 -59.99
N LEU A 88 -40.40 7.16 -60.48
CA LEU A 88 -40.51 5.70 -60.60
C LEU A 88 -40.67 4.98 -59.24
N SER A 89 -40.12 5.50 -58.15
CA SER A 89 -40.29 4.88 -56.83
C SER A 89 -41.75 4.79 -56.35
N GLY A 90 -42.64 5.67 -56.84
CA GLY A 90 -44.08 5.59 -56.52
C GLY A 90 -44.83 4.50 -57.30
N TRP A 91 -44.19 3.87 -58.29
CA TRP A 91 -44.83 2.98 -59.26
C TRP A 91 -44.24 1.57 -59.25
N TRP A 92 -43.08 1.37 -58.59
CA TRP A 92 -42.34 0.10 -58.54
C TRP A 92 -42.02 -0.25 -57.08
N PRO A 93 -42.64 -1.31 -56.53
CA PRO A 93 -42.42 -1.77 -55.16
C PRO A 93 -40.94 -1.92 -54.78
N GLU A 94 -40.13 -2.47 -55.70
CA GLU A 94 -38.71 -2.75 -55.47
C GLU A 94 -37.90 -1.46 -55.30
N LYS A 95 -38.27 -0.39 -56.00
CA LYS A 95 -37.60 0.92 -55.85
C LYS A 95 -38.04 1.67 -54.61
N ALA A 96 -39.29 1.50 -54.18
CA ALA A 96 -39.75 2.05 -52.92
C ALA A 96 -39.01 1.40 -51.74
N GLU A 97 -38.84 0.07 -51.78
CA GLU A 97 -38.08 -0.70 -50.79
C GLU A 97 -36.62 -0.25 -50.71
N GLU A 98 -35.94 -0.10 -51.86
CA GLU A 98 -34.58 0.44 -51.91
C GLU A 98 -34.46 1.84 -51.29
N TYR A 99 -35.44 2.72 -51.54
CA TYR A 99 -35.44 4.06 -50.94
C TYR A 99 -35.75 4.03 -49.45
N ALA A 100 -36.65 3.18 -48.99
CA ALA A 100 -36.92 2.99 -47.57
C ALA A 100 -35.67 2.48 -46.84
N GLU A 101 -34.97 1.50 -47.41
CA GLU A 101 -33.69 1.00 -46.90
C GLU A 101 -32.64 2.11 -46.84
N ARG A 102 -32.50 2.90 -47.91
CA ARG A 102 -31.50 3.97 -47.97
C ARG A 102 -31.79 5.09 -46.97
N VAL A 103 -33.05 5.51 -46.86
CA VAL A 103 -33.48 6.53 -45.88
C VAL A 103 -33.30 6.01 -44.46
N ALA A 104 -33.70 4.77 -44.17
CA ALA A 104 -33.53 4.17 -42.84
C ALA A 104 -32.03 4.05 -42.46
N ASN A 105 -31.19 3.57 -43.39
CA ASN A 105 -29.75 3.45 -43.17
C ASN A 105 -29.09 4.81 -42.95
N ASP A 106 -29.46 5.84 -43.71
CA ASP A 106 -28.93 7.19 -43.51
C ASP A 106 -29.43 7.82 -42.21
N ALA A 107 -30.73 7.69 -41.90
CA ALA A 107 -31.33 8.25 -40.69
C ALA A 107 -30.80 7.59 -39.40
N PHE A 108 -30.90 6.27 -39.28
CA PHE A 108 -30.48 5.53 -38.08
C PHE A 108 -28.98 5.24 -38.04
N GLY A 109 -28.27 5.43 -39.15
CA GLY A 109 -26.81 5.42 -39.21
C GLY A 109 -26.18 6.78 -38.94
N SER A 110 -26.98 7.85 -38.83
CA SER A 110 -26.47 9.21 -38.78
C SER A 110 -25.68 9.51 -37.50
N PRO A 111 -24.69 10.44 -37.55
CA PRO A 111 -24.02 10.91 -36.35
C PRO A 111 -24.96 11.51 -35.31
N GLY A 112 -26.04 12.18 -35.76
CA GLY A 112 -27.04 12.80 -34.88
C GLY A 112 -27.87 11.76 -34.13
N PHE A 113 -28.35 10.73 -34.82
CA PHE A 113 -29.07 9.62 -34.20
C PHE A 113 -28.16 8.85 -33.23
N ARG A 114 -26.92 8.55 -33.63
CA ARG A 114 -25.93 7.89 -32.76
C ARG A 114 -25.67 8.66 -31.48
N ALA A 115 -25.43 9.97 -31.57
CA ALA A 115 -25.19 10.81 -30.40
C ALA A 115 -26.40 10.84 -29.45
N LYS A 116 -27.63 10.85 -30.00
CA LYS A 116 -28.86 10.78 -29.20
C LYS A 116 -29.07 9.42 -28.56
N LEU A 117 -28.80 8.34 -29.29
CA LEU A 117 -28.85 6.98 -28.77
C LEU A 117 -27.80 6.74 -27.68
N ASP A 118 -26.59 7.29 -27.82
CA ASP A 118 -25.55 7.25 -26.79
C ASP A 118 -26.02 7.96 -25.52
N ALA A 119 -26.57 9.17 -25.65
CA ALA A 119 -27.12 9.91 -24.51
C ALA A 119 -28.26 9.14 -23.82
N LEU A 120 -29.15 8.52 -24.60
CA LEU A 120 -30.23 7.68 -24.10
C LEU A 120 -29.70 6.46 -23.34
N SER A 121 -28.73 5.78 -23.93
CA SER A 121 -28.11 4.58 -23.35
C SER A 121 -27.38 4.90 -22.05
N VAL A 122 -26.71 6.06 -21.97
CA VAL A 122 -26.09 6.56 -20.73
C VAL A 122 -27.14 6.90 -19.67
N ALA A 123 -28.25 7.54 -20.04
CA ALA A 123 -29.33 7.87 -19.10
C ALA A 123 -29.99 6.60 -18.52
N ILE A 124 -30.30 5.62 -19.37
CA ILE A 124 -30.83 4.31 -18.97
C ILE A 124 -29.82 3.59 -18.06
N GLY A 125 -28.55 3.53 -18.47
CA GLY A 125 -27.50 2.89 -17.68
C GLY A 125 -27.36 3.46 -16.27
N ARG A 126 -27.47 4.79 -16.11
CA ARG A 126 -27.43 5.46 -14.80
C ARG A 126 -28.62 5.09 -13.92
N GLU A 127 -29.84 5.06 -14.48
CA GLU A 127 -31.03 4.72 -13.71
C GLU A 127 -31.06 3.23 -13.34
N VAL A 128 -30.64 2.35 -14.25
CA VAL A 128 -30.45 0.92 -13.95
C VAL A 128 -29.44 0.74 -12.81
N ALA A 129 -28.28 1.41 -12.89
CA ALA A 129 -27.26 1.36 -11.86
C ALA A 129 -27.79 1.83 -10.49
N LYS A 130 -28.61 2.89 -10.47
CA LYS A 130 -29.27 3.38 -9.24
C LYS A 130 -30.23 2.35 -8.64
N GLN A 131 -30.93 1.59 -9.46
CA GLN A 131 -31.87 0.57 -8.95
C GLN A 131 -31.15 -0.66 -8.37
N VAL A 132 -29.95 -1.00 -8.85
CA VAL A 132 -29.16 -2.13 -8.32
C VAL A 132 -28.17 -1.72 -7.22
N GLU A 133 -28.05 -0.44 -6.91
CA GLU A 133 -27.05 0.10 -5.96
C GLU A 133 -27.12 -0.60 -4.59
N ALA A 134 -28.32 -0.87 -4.08
CA ALA A 134 -28.50 -1.58 -2.81
C ALA A 134 -27.98 -3.03 -2.87
N GLN A 135 -28.17 -3.73 -3.99
CA GLN A 135 -27.67 -5.10 -4.20
C GLN A 135 -26.14 -5.10 -4.30
N PHE A 136 -25.56 -4.13 -5.02
CA PHE A 136 -24.11 -3.96 -5.11
C PHE A 136 -23.48 -3.59 -3.76
N ALA A 137 -24.12 -2.72 -2.98
CA ALA A 137 -23.67 -2.43 -1.62
C ALA A 137 -23.70 -3.69 -0.73
N GLN A 138 -24.74 -4.52 -0.85
CA GLN A 138 -24.84 -5.78 -0.12
C GLN A 138 -23.76 -6.78 -0.56
N ALA A 139 -23.54 -6.94 -1.87
CA ALA A 139 -22.53 -7.83 -2.42
C ALA A 139 -21.11 -7.41 -1.99
N ALA A 140 -20.80 -6.10 -2.07
CA ALA A 140 -19.54 -5.54 -1.60
C ALA A 140 -19.36 -5.75 -0.09
N SER A 141 -20.42 -5.59 0.70
CA SER A 141 -20.38 -5.83 2.15
C SER A 141 -20.03 -7.28 2.46
N VAL A 142 -20.66 -8.24 1.78
CA VAL A 142 -20.39 -9.66 2.00
C VAL A 142 -18.97 -10.04 1.60
N ALA A 143 -18.47 -9.53 0.46
CA ALA A 143 -17.09 -9.74 0.04
C ALA A 143 -16.09 -9.19 1.07
N LEU A 144 -16.32 -7.98 1.57
CA LEU A 144 -15.46 -7.34 2.54
C LEU A 144 -15.47 -8.06 3.89
N LEU A 145 -16.65 -8.47 4.37
CA LEU A 145 -16.80 -9.22 5.61
C LEU A 145 -16.14 -10.61 5.53
N CYS A 146 -16.23 -11.26 4.38
CA CYS A 146 -15.53 -12.53 4.13
C CYS A 146 -14.01 -12.34 4.19
N LEU A 147 -13.49 -11.29 3.55
CA LEU A 147 -12.07 -10.94 3.65
C LEU A 147 -11.68 -10.59 5.09
N GLN A 148 -12.48 -9.81 5.80
CA GLN A 148 -12.24 -9.47 7.20
C GLN A 148 -12.16 -10.73 8.09
N ALA A 149 -13.10 -11.66 7.91
CA ALA A 149 -13.11 -12.92 8.67
C ALA A 149 -11.86 -13.76 8.38
N TYR A 150 -11.48 -13.85 7.10
CA TYR A 150 -10.25 -14.54 6.68
C TYR A 150 -9.01 -13.90 7.30
N VAL A 151 -8.85 -12.57 7.17
CA VAL A 151 -7.68 -11.85 7.65
C VAL A 151 -7.62 -11.85 9.17
N GLY A 152 -8.75 -11.63 9.84
CA GLY A 152 -8.84 -11.60 11.29
C GLY A 152 -8.42 -12.92 11.94
N GLU A 153 -8.78 -14.05 11.35
CA GLU A 153 -8.39 -15.37 11.84
C GLU A 153 -6.93 -15.72 11.52
N ARG A 154 -6.46 -15.38 10.30
CA ARG A 154 -5.13 -15.78 9.82
C ARG A 154 -4.00 -14.83 10.21
N TYR A 155 -4.31 -13.57 10.51
CA TYR A 155 -3.32 -12.53 10.84
C TYR A 155 -3.73 -11.85 12.15
N SER A 156 -4.56 -10.80 12.09
CA SER A 156 -5.26 -10.20 13.22
C SER A 156 -6.34 -9.23 12.73
N GLN A 157 -7.24 -8.81 13.63
CA GLN A 157 -8.24 -7.77 13.31
C GLN A 157 -7.57 -6.42 13.06
N THR A 158 -6.59 -6.02 13.89
CA THR A 158 -5.82 -4.79 13.70
C THR A 158 -5.12 -4.74 12.34
N PHE A 159 -4.63 -5.88 11.85
CA PHE A 159 -3.97 -5.93 10.54
C PHE A 159 -4.95 -5.71 9.38
N PHE A 160 -6.18 -6.20 9.51
CA PHE A 160 -7.25 -5.86 8.56
C PHE A 160 -7.63 -4.37 8.63
N GLU A 161 -7.69 -3.78 9.83
CA GLU A 161 -7.95 -2.34 9.99
C GLU A 161 -6.87 -1.48 9.31
N LEU A 162 -5.60 -1.88 9.43
CA LEU A 162 -4.49 -1.24 8.73
C LEU A 162 -4.67 -1.32 7.20
N PHE A 163 -5.01 -2.49 6.68
CA PHE A 163 -5.33 -2.66 5.26
C PHE A 163 -6.46 -1.71 4.83
N ALA A 164 -7.57 -1.70 5.57
CA ALA A 164 -8.73 -0.87 5.26
C ALA A 164 -8.39 0.63 5.30
N SER A 165 -7.61 1.08 6.29
CA SER A 165 -7.11 2.44 6.42
C SER A 165 -6.24 2.86 5.23
N ARG A 166 -5.32 2.00 4.78
CA ARG A 166 -4.48 2.30 3.60
C ARG A 166 -5.28 2.40 2.31
N VAL A 167 -6.22 1.48 2.08
CA VAL A 167 -7.10 1.55 0.91
C VAL A 167 -7.94 2.84 0.92
N GLN A 168 -8.36 3.31 2.10
CA GLN A 168 -9.07 4.57 2.25
C GLN A 168 -8.17 5.77 1.93
N GLN A 169 -6.95 5.83 2.46
CA GLN A 169 -5.99 6.92 2.20
C GLN A 169 -5.64 7.05 0.71
N GLU A 170 -5.38 5.92 0.03
CA GLU A 170 -5.12 5.90 -1.42
C GLU A 170 -6.31 6.42 -2.22
N THR A 171 -7.54 6.28 -1.70
CA THR A 171 -8.76 6.77 -2.34
C THR A 171 -8.93 8.27 -2.16
N GLN A 172 -8.71 8.79 -0.95
CA GLN A 172 -8.87 10.21 -0.66
C GLN A 172 -7.85 11.07 -1.45
N ALA A 173 -6.66 10.54 -1.68
CA ALA A 173 -5.64 11.16 -2.54
C ALA A 173 -6.08 11.33 -4.01
N LEU A 174 -7.08 10.57 -4.47
CA LEU A 174 -7.62 10.63 -5.83
C LEU A 174 -8.76 11.64 -6.00
N ALA A 175 -9.09 12.44 -4.98
CA ALA A 175 -10.09 13.51 -5.03
C ALA A 175 -11.42 13.09 -5.70
N LEU A 176 -12.02 12.01 -5.19
CA LEU A 176 -13.47 11.85 -5.33
C LEU A 176 -14.08 12.85 -4.35
N ASP A 177 -14.85 13.82 -4.86
CA ASP A 177 -15.61 14.76 -4.03
C ASP A 177 -16.25 14.03 -2.85
N SER A 178 -16.33 14.70 -1.70
CA SER A 178 -17.03 14.19 -0.51
C SER A 178 -18.49 13.90 -0.84
N LEU A 179 -18.75 12.72 -1.38
CA LEU A 179 -20.08 12.24 -1.71
C LEU A 179 -20.81 12.01 -0.39
N SER A 180 -21.98 12.63 -0.31
CA SER A 180 -22.82 12.73 0.87
C SER A 180 -22.94 11.40 1.61
N VAL A 181 -22.69 11.46 2.93
CA VAL A 181 -23.10 10.43 3.88
C VAL A 181 -24.55 10.02 3.53
N PRO A 182 -24.86 8.72 3.40
CA PRO A 182 -26.20 8.30 3.05
C PRO A 182 -27.19 8.87 4.07
N PRO A 183 -28.37 9.36 3.64
CA PRO A 183 -29.36 9.88 4.57
C PRO A 183 -29.72 8.80 5.60
N PRO A 184 -29.95 9.18 6.88
CA PRO A 184 -30.36 8.23 7.90
C PRO A 184 -31.70 7.61 7.48
N GLY A 185 -31.68 6.34 7.09
CA GLY A 185 -32.88 5.67 6.56
C GLY A 185 -32.63 4.52 5.58
N VAL A 186 -31.42 4.37 5.03
CA VAL A 186 -31.02 3.09 4.39
C VAL A 186 -30.76 2.09 5.51
N GLN A 187 -31.82 1.44 5.98
CA GLN A 187 -31.72 0.26 6.81
C GLN A 187 -31.09 -0.85 5.95
N VAL A 188 -29.76 -0.90 5.93
CA VAL A 188 -29.06 -2.16 5.72
C VAL A 188 -29.56 -3.06 6.82
N ASP A 189 -30.33 -4.08 6.44
CA ASP A 189 -31.02 -4.99 7.34
C ASP A 189 -30.09 -5.36 8.50
N HIS A 190 -30.42 -4.89 9.72
CA HIS A 190 -29.54 -4.89 10.90
C HIS A 190 -29.20 -6.30 11.41
N ARG A 191 -29.58 -7.35 10.67
CA ARG A 191 -29.18 -8.73 10.94
C ARG A 191 -27.71 -9.02 10.65
N LEU A 192 -27.04 -8.14 9.89
CA LEU A 192 -25.59 -8.15 9.70
C LEU A 192 -24.89 -7.05 10.51
N ALA A 193 -25.56 -6.44 11.49
CA ALA A 193 -24.97 -5.47 12.42
C ALA A 193 -23.98 -6.16 13.38
N LEU A 194 -22.82 -6.51 12.83
CA LEU A 194 -21.47 -6.32 13.37
C LEU A 194 -21.38 -6.19 14.89
N THR A 195 -21.17 -7.32 15.57
CA THR A 195 -20.26 -7.34 16.72
C THR A 195 -18.85 -7.03 16.20
N GLY A 196 -18.28 -5.87 16.55
CA GLY A 196 -16.84 -5.64 16.41
C GLY A 196 -16.42 -4.25 15.95
N VAL A 197 -16.25 -4.03 14.64
CA VAL A 197 -15.28 -3.01 14.17
C VAL A 197 -15.71 -2.21 12.91
N ALA A 198 -16.73 -2.61 12.16
CA ALA A 198 -16.98 -1.98 10.84
C ALA A 198 -17.93 -0.77 10.84
N THR A 199 -17.85 0.13 11.82
CA THR A 199 -18.83 1.24 11.92
C THR A 199 -18.47 2.51 11.14
N ILE A 200 -17.20 2.71 10.73
CA ILE A 200 -16.79 3.93 9.96
C ILE A 200 -15.91 3.63 8.74
N ILE A 201 -14.90 2.77 8.85
CA ILE A 201 -13.96 2.49 7.73
C ILE A 201 -14.61 1.57 6.68
N GLY A 202 -15.35 0.56 7.14
CA GLY A 202 -16.03 -0.40 6.26
C GLY A 202 -17.10 0.24 5.38
N THR A 203 -17.85 1.23 5.90
CA THR A 203 -18.95 1.88 5.18
C THR A 203 -18.47 2.70 3.98
N GLN A 204 -17.34 3.40 4.12
CA GLN A 204 -16.74 4.15 3.00
C GLN A 204 -16.20 3.22 1.91
N LEU A 205 -15.59 2.10 2.30
CA LEU A 205 -15.08 1.12 1.34
C LEU A 205 -16.23 0.42 0.59
N ILE A 206 -17.30 0.04 1.30
CA ILE A 206 -18.52 -0.52 0.71
C ILE A 206 -19.15 0.48 -0.27
N HIS A 207 -19.27 1.75 0.12
CA HIS A 207 -19.81 2.79 -0.75
C HIS A 207 -18.95 2.95 -2.01
N ARG A 208 -17.63 3.03 -1.88
CA ARG A 208 -16.71 3.11 -3.03
C ARG A 208 -16.87 1.91 -3.97
N LEU A 209 -16.89 0.70 -3.43
CA LEU A 209 -17.07 -0.52 -4.21
C LEU A 209 -18.43 -0.49 -4.92
N SER A 210 -19.50 -0.10 -4.24
CA SER A 210 -20.84 0.04 -4.83
C SER A 210 -20.87 1.06 -5.97
N VAL A 211 -20.31 2.26 -5.78
CA VAL A 211 -20.25 3.29 -6.83
C VAL A 211 -19.47 2.78 -8.05
N LYS A 212 -18.32 2.14 -7.83
CA LYS A 212 -17.50 1.57 -8.92
C LYS A 212 -18.26 0.45 -9.67
N LEU A 213 -19.01 -0.38 -8.96
CA LEU A 213 -19.88 -1.42 -9.56
C LEU A 213 -20.98 -0.77 -10.41
N SER A 214 -21.66 0.24 -9.87
CA SER A 214 -22.72 1.01 -10.53
C SER A 214 -22.23 1.74 -11.79
N GLU A 215 -21.08 2.41 -11.74
CA GLU A 215 -20.48 3.09 -12.89
C GLU A 215 -20.11 2.11 -14.01
N LYS A 216 -19.45 1.00 -13.66
CA LYS A 216 -19.11 -0.05 -14.64
C LYS A 216 -20.36 -0.64 -15.27
N LEU A 217 -21.42 -0.86 -14.48
CA LEU A 217 -22.68 -1.39 -15.00
C LEU A 217 -23.31 -0.40 -15.98
N ALA A 218 -23.41 0.87 -15.59
CA ALA A 218 -23.96 1.91 -16.45
C ALA A 218 -23.23 1.98 -17.81
N GLN A 219 -21.90 1.92 -17.81
CA GLN A 219 -21.09 1.93 -19.03
C GLN A 219 -21.32 0.70 -19.91
N ARG A 220 -21.41 -0.50 -19.32
CA ARG A 220 -21.61 -1.74 -20.08
C ARG A 220 -23.02 -1.86 -20.64
N VAL A 221 -24.03 -1.53 -19.84
CA VAL A 221 -25.42 -1.47 -20.30
C VAL A 221 -25.54 -0.48 -21.46
N ALA A 222 -24.95 0.71 -21.32
CA ALA A 222 -24.97 1.71 -22.39
C ALA A 222 -24.31 1.19 -23.68
N GLY A 223 -23.12 0.58 -23.57
CA GLY A 223 -22.42 0.02 -24.72
C GLY A 223 -23.18 -1.12 -25.42
N ARG A 224 -23.90 -1.95 -24.66
CA ARG A 224 -24.71 -3.06 -25.22
C ARG A 224 -25.95 -2.56 -25.95
N ILE A 225 -26.65 -1.55 -25.43
CA ILE A 225 -27.78 -0.91 -26.11
C ILE A 225 -27.32 -0.35 -27.45
N VAL A 226 -26.27 0.48 -27.45
CA VAL A 226 -25.74 1.10 -28.68
C VAL A 226 -25.31 0.02 -29.68
N GLY A 227 -24.58 -1.01 -29.22
CA GLY A 227 -24.13 -2.11 -30.07
C GLY A 227 -25.28 -2.91 -30.69
N ARG A 228 -26.34 -3.22 -29.93
CA ARG A 228 -27.49 -4.00 -30.41
C ARG A 228 -28.36 -3.22 -31.39
N ILE A 229 -28.59 -1.93 -31.12
CA ILE A 229 -29.40 -1.06 -32.00
C ILE A 229 -28.65 -0.73 -33.29
N LEU A 230 -27.39 -0.27 -33.21
CA LEU A 230 -26.61 0.07 -34.41
C LEU A 230 -26.25 -1.18 -35.23
N GLY A 231 -26.06 -2.33 -34.58
CA GLY A 231 -25.83 -3.61 -35.26
C GLY A 231 -27.04 -4.13 -36.04
N ARG A 232 -28.25 -3.64 -35.73
CA ARG A 232 -29.52 -4.04 -36.37
C ARG A 232 -30.15 -2.95 -37.24
N ALA A 233 -29.58 -1.74 -37.25
CA ALA A 233 -30.20 -0.53 -37.80
C ALA A 233 -30.51 -0.57 -39.31
N GLY A 234 -29.89 -1.46 -40.09
CA GLY A 234 -30.03 -1.45 -41.55
C GLY A 234 -31.17 -2.26 -42.16
N SER A 235 -31.79 -3.18 -41.41
CA SER A 235 -32.85 -4.05 -41.96
C SER A 235 -33.99 -4.38 -40.99
N SER A 236 -33.78 -4.21 -39.67
CA SER A 236 -34.78 -4.61 -38.65
C SER A 236 -35.90 -3.58 -38.45
N PHE A 237 -35.60 -2.28 -38.58
CA PHE A 237 -36.54 -1.21 -38.26
C PHE A 237 -37.36 -0.71 -39.45
N ILE A 238 -37.12 -1.28 -40.63
CA ILE A 238 -37.97 -1.11 -41.79
C ILE A 238 -39.22 -1.98 -41.55
N PRO A 239 -40.44 -1.42 -41.61
CA PRO A 239 -41.64 -2.25 -41.55
C PRO A 239 -41.69 -3.15 -42.79
N VAL A 240 -41.20 -4.38 -42.69
CA VAL A 240 -41.20 -5.37 -43.81
C VAL A 240 -42.61 -5.93 -44.08
N ALA A 241 -43.60 -5.66 -43.20
CA ALA A 241 -44.95 -6.16 -43.36
C ALA A 241 -45.97 -5.01 -43.34
N GLY A 242 -46.51 -4.64 -44.52
CA GLY A 242 -47.79 -3.92 -44.61
C GLY A 242 -47.86 -2.79 -45.64
N TRP A 243 -46.83 -1.96 -45.79
CA TRP A 243 -46.92 -0.77 -46.64
C TRP A 243 -46.82 -1.08 -48.14
N VAL A 244 -46.04 -2.10 -48.54
CA VAL A 244 -45.92 -2.55 -49.93
C VAL A 244 -47.24 -3.10 -50.49
N VAL A 245 -48.14 -3.60 -49.63
CA VAL A 245 -49.43 -4.19 -50.03
C VAL A 245 -50.59 -3.17 -49.99
N GLY A 246 -50.40 -2.01 -49.35
CA GLY A 246 -51.44 -0.97 -49.22
C GLY A 246 -51.49 0.09 -50.34
N ILE A 247 -50.52 0.10 -51.27
CA ILE A 247 -50.32 1.18 -52.24
C ILE A 247 -51.38 1.19 -53.37
N GLY A 248 -52.27 0.19 -53.43
CA GLY A 248 -53.35 0.14 -54.42
C GLY A 248 -54.41 1.25 -54.31
N LEU A 249 -54.41 2.09 -53.25
CA LEU A 249 -55.49 3.04 -52.98
C LEU A 249 -55.11 4.54 -52.91
N ILE A 250 -53.86 4.94 -53.19
CA ILE A 250 -53.47 6.37 -53.19
C ILE A 250 -52.84 6.76 -54.55
N VAL A 251 -53.62 6.61 -55.62
CA VAL A 251 -53.14 6.89 -56.99
C VAL A 251 -53.37 8.34 -57.43
N TYR A 252 -54.23 9.11 -56.74
CA TYR A 252 -54.64 10.43 -57.22
C TYR A 252 -53.86 11.62 -56.61
N ASP A 253 -53.39 11.52 -55.37
CA ASP A 253 -52.71 12.64 -54.68
C ASP A 253 -51.20 12.73 -54.97
N LEU A 254 -50.61 11.68 -55.54
CA LEU A 254 -49.16 11.56 -55.82
C LEU A 254 -48.72 12.26 -57.12
N TRP A 255 -49.67 12.60 -57.99
CA TRP A 255 -49.40 13.11 -59.35
C TRP A 255 -49.01 14.59 -59.37
N GLU A 256 -49.48 15.40 -58.42
CA GLU A 256 -49.23 16.86 -58.39
C GLU A 256 -47.95 17.27 -57.65
N GLY A 257 -47.31 16.34 -56.91
CA GLY A 257 -46.19 16.65 -56.01
C GLY A 257 -44.77 16.33 -56.50
N GLY A 258 -44.58 15.47 -57.50
CA GLY A 258 -43.23 15.11 -58.02
C GLY A 258 -42.25 14.48 -57.00
N GLN A 259 -42.75 14.01 -55.85
CA GLN A 259 -41.96 13.52 -54.70
C GLN A 259 -41.88 11.98 -54.59
N GLY A 260 -42.62 11.23 -55.42
CA GLY A 260 -42.57 9.75 -55.42
C GLY A 260 -43.09 9.15 -54.10
N ALA A 261 -42.55 7.99 -53.69
CA ALA A 261 -42.93 7.29 -52.45
C ALA A 261 -42.34 7.91 -51.15
N LEU A 262 -41.50 8.94 -51.28
CA LEU A 262 -40.71 9.50 -50.17
C LEU A 262 -41.57 10.05 -49.01
N PRO A 263 -42.70 10.74 -49.24
CA PRO A 263 -43.57 11.17 -48.14
C PRO A 263 -44.14 10.00 -47.32
N GLN A 264 -44.54 8.90 -47.99
CA GLN A 264 -45.03 7.71 -47.28
C GLN A 264 -43.91 7.00 -46.51
N ILE A 265 -42.69 6.94 -47.09
CA ILE A 265 -41.51 6.40 -46.40
C ILE A 265 -41.21 7.22 -45.15
N GLN A 266 -41.27 8.55 -45.25
CA GLN A 266 -41.07 9.44 -44.11
C GLN A 266 -42.10 9.17 -43.01
N GLU A 267 -43.39 9.15 -43.35
CA GLU A 267 -44.47 8.90 -42.39
C GLU A 267 -44.37 7.52 -41.74
N ALA A 268 -44.05 6.48 -42.53
CA ALA A 268 -43.87 5.11 -42.02
C ALA A 268 -42.68 5.01 -41.05
N LEU A 269 -41.54 5.65 -41.35
CA LEU A 269 -40.37 5.63 -40.47
C LEU A 269 -40.52 6.53 -39.22
N GLN A 270 -41.38 7.56 -39.29
CA GLN A 270 -41.73 8.45 -38.16
C GLN A 270 -42.90 7.93 -37.30
N SER A 271 -43.49 6.79 -37.69
CA SER A 271 -44.65 6.20 -37.04
C SER A 271 -44.38 5.78 -35.58
N GLU A 272 -45.44 5.78 -34.78
CA GLU A 272 -45.35 5.33 -33.39
C GLU A 272 -44.98 3.85 -33.30
N GLU A 273 -45.34 3.04 -34.29
CA GLU A 273 -44.97 1.62 -34.38
C GLU A 273 -43.45 1.45 -34.46
N VAL A 274 -42.76 2.23 -35.30
CA VAL A 274 -41.28 2.18 -35.41
C VAL A 274 -40.63 2.66 -34.12
N LYS A 275 -41.11 3.78 -33.56
CA LYS A 275 -40.62 4.33 -32.29
C LYS A 275 -40.83 3.34 -31.14
N GLN A 276 -41.96 2.63 -31.08
CA GLN A 276 -42.23 1.59 -30.09
C GLN A 276 -41.32 0.38 -30.29
N LYS A 277 -41.08 -0.05 -31.53
CA LYS A 277 -40.16 -1.16 -31.83
C LYS A 277 -38.73 -0.86 -31.38
N ILE A 278 -38.24 0.37 -31.62
CA ILE A 278 -36.93 0.80 -31.14
C ILE A 278 -36.91 0.81 -29.60
N ARG A 279 -37.94 1.36 -28.94
CA ARG A 279 -38.07 1.33 -27.48
C ARG A 279 -38.04 -0.09 -26.92
N GLN A 280 -38.76 -1.02 -27.54
CA GLN A 280 -38.80 -2.44 -27.15
C GLN A 280 -37.44 -3.11 -27.31
N GLU A 281 -36.75 -2.94 -28.44
CA GLU A 281 -35.40 -3.50 -28.63
C GLU A 281 -34.39 -2.96 -27.60
N ILE A 282 -34.51 -1.69 -27.18
CA ILE A 282 -33.69 -1.13 -26.10
C ILE A 282 -34.04 -1.79 -24.76
N ALA A 283 -35.33 -1.95 -24.44
CA ALA A 283 -35.76 -2.59 -23.20
C ALA A 283 -35.30 -4.06 -23.16
N ASP A 284 -35.42 -4.79 -24.26
CA ASP A 284 -34.96 -6.17 -24.38
C ASP A 284 -33.43 -6.27 -24.27
N ALA A 285 -32.68 -5.32 -24.86
CA ALA A 285 -31.24 -5.24 -24.67
C ALA A 285 -30.84 -5.16 -23.20
N VAL A 286 -31.57 -4.36 -22.41
CA VAL A 286 -31.30 -4.21 -20.98
C VAL A 286 -31.70 -5.47 -20.21
N ARG A 287 -32.89 -6.04 -20.45
CA ARG A 287 -33.38 -7.24 -19.76
C ARG A 287 -32.47 -8.45 -19.97
N ASP A 288 -32.07 -8.69 -21.21
CA ASP A 288 -31.29 -9.87 -21.57
C ASP A 288 -29.89 -9.84 -20.95
N ASP A 289 -29.27 -8.65 -20.88
CA ASP A 289 -27.85 -8.53 -20.53
C ASP A 289 -27.59 -8.17 -19.06
N LEU A 290 -28.53 -7.50 -18.39
CA LEU A 290 -28.34 -6.97 -17.04
C LEU A 290 -27.90 -8.04 -16.01
N PRO A 291 -28.53 -9.23 -15.93
CA PRO A 291 -28.15 -10.24 -14.93
C PRO A 291 -26.71 -10.75 -15.10
N GLU A 292 -26.29 -10.99 -16.35
CA GLU A 292 -24.94 -11.45 -16.66
C GLU A 292 -23.90 -10.36 -16.36
N GLN A 293 -24.17 -9.11 -16.76
CA GLN A 293 -23.26 -8.00 -16.54
C GLN A 293 -23.10 -7.69 -15.04
N ALA A 294 -24.20 -7.66 -14.28
CA ALA A 294 -24.15 -7.44 -12.84
C ALA A 294 -23.29 -8.51 -12.14
N SER A 295 -23.47 -9.78 -12.53
CA SER A 295 -22.67 -10.89 -12.01
C SER A 295 -21.18 -10.72 -12.35
N MET A 296 -20.85 -10.47 -13.62
CA MET A 296 -19.46 -10.32 -14.07
C MET A 296 -18.74 -9.15 -13.39
N ILE A 297 -19.42 -8.01 -13.26
CA ILE A 297 -18.87 -6.80 -12.63
C ILE A 297 -18.59 -7.03 -11.13
N ALA A 298 -19.48 -7.75 -10.46
CA ALA A 298 -19.29 -8.09 -9.05
C ALA A 298 -18.14 -9.08 -8.84
N LEU A 299 -17.99 -10.08 -9.72
CA LEU A 299 -16.85 -11.02 -9.71
C LEU A 299 -15.51 -10.30 -9.96
N GLU A 300 -15.45 -9.40 -10.94
CA GLU A 300 -14.25 -8.57 -11.18
C GLU A 300 -13.88 -7.72 -9.96
N THR A 301 -14.88 -7.27 -9.21
CA THR A 301 -14.66 -6.42 -8.03
C THR A 301 -14.20 -7.24 -6.84
N ALA A 302 -14.73 -8.45 -6.65
CA ALA A 302 -14.19 -9.43 -5.71
C ALA A 302 -12.72 -9.77 -6.01
N ALA A 303 -12.39 -10.00 -7.29
CA ALA A 303 -11.01 -10.22 -7.71
C ALA A 303 -10.12 -9.00 -7.42
N SER A 304 -10.59 -7.78 -7.74
CA SER A 304 -9.87 -6.53 -7.45
C SER A 304 -9.63 -6.33 -5.95
N LEU A 305 -10.57 -6.71 -5.08
CA LEU A 305 -10.41 -6.65 -3.63
C LEU A 305 -9.29 -7.58 -3.16
N LEU A 306 -9.22 -8.80 -3.72
CA LEU A 306 -8.17 -9.76 -3.40
C LEU A 306 -6.79 -9.35 -3.93
N GLU A 307 -6.75 -8.72 -5.10
CA GLU A 307 -5.52 -8.12 -5.63
C GLU A 307 -5.01 -6.99 -4.72
N GLN A 308 -5.91 -6.15 -4.18
CA GLN A 308 -5.54 -5.12 -3.20
C GLN A 308 -5.01 -5.73 -1.91
N TRP A 309 -5.66 -6.78 -1.40
CA TRP A 309 -5.16 -7.52 -0.25
C TRP A 309 -3.77 -8.12 -0.52
N GLN A 310 -3.56 -8.69 -1.71
CA GLN A 310 -2.27 -9.23 -2.10
C GLN A 310 -1.19 -8.15 -2.14
N GLY A 311 -1.47 -7.01 -2.78
CA GLY A 311 -0.53 -5.90 -2.84
C GLY A 311 -0.19 -5.33 -1.45
N PHE A 312 -1.16 -5.32 -0.54
CA PHE A 312 -0.91 -4.99 0.86
C PHE A 312 0.02 -6.01 1.53
N CYS A 313 -0.20 -7.30 1.34
CA CYS A 313 0.71 -8.32 1.84
C CYS A 313 2.09 -8.26 1.18
N ASP A 314 2.22 -7.81 -0.06
CA ASP A 314 3.53 -7.61 -0.69
C ASP A 314 4.28 -6.44 -0.03
N ALA A 315 3.59 -5.36 0.34
CA ALA A 315 4.16 -4.25 1.10
C ALA A 315 4.58 -4.66 2.53
N TYR A 316 3.84 -5.60 3.12
CA TYR A 316 4.10 -6.17 4.45
C TYR A 316 4.59 -7.63 4.38
N ALA A 317 5.43 -7.94 3.39
CA ALA A 317 5.79 -9.32 3.02
C ALA A 317 6.22 -10.19 4.21
N TYR A 318 7.11 -9.68 5.07
CA TYR A 318 7.58 -10.44 6.22
C TYR A 318 6.53 -10.60 7.32
N VAL A 319 5.66 -9.59 7.53
CA VAL A 319 4.55 -9.71 8.49
C VAL A 319 3.56 -10.76 8.01
N CYS A 320 3.13 -10.71 6.75
CA CYS A 320 2.21 -11.72 6.20
C CYS A 320 2.81 -13.13 6.23
N MET A 321 4.08 -13.27 5.83
CA MET A 321 4.79 -14.56 5.84
C MET A 321 4.90 -15.15 7.24
N VAL A 322 5.36 -14.37 8.23
CA VAL A 322 5.56 -14.86 9.59
C VAL A 322 4.21 -15.15 10.26
N ALA A 323 3.17 -14.34 10.01
CA ALA A 323 1.84 -14.56 10.57
C ALA A 323 1.19 -15.85 10.05
N GLU A 324 1.38 -16.20 8.77
CA GLU A 324 0.87 -17.46 8.21
C GLU A 324 1.49 -18.69 8.91
N GLU A 325 2.77 -18.60 9.30
CA GLU A 325 3.56 -19.75 9.77
C GLU A 325 3.71 -19.84 11.30
N ASN A 326 3.64 -18.71 12.02
CA ASN A 326 3.96 -18.63 13.45
C ASN A 326 2.74 -18.18 14.27
N ALA A 327 2.25 -19.07 15.14
CA ALA A 327 1.10 -18.81 15.98
C ALA A 327 1.35 -17.79 17.11
N ASP A 328 2.58 -17.71 17.61
CA ASP A 328 2.95 -16.75 18.66
C ASP A 328 2.97 -15.33 18.09
N PHE A 329 3.47 -15.17 16.86
CA PHE A 329 3.40 -13.88 16.16
C PHE A 329 1.96 -13.45 15.86
N ARG A 330 1.05 -14.37 15.50
CA ARG A 330 -0.38 -14.01 15.35
C ARG A 330 -0.97 -13.48 16.65
N ARG A 331 -0.64 -14.08 17.80
CA ARG A 331 -1.09 -13.57 19.10
C ARG A 331 -0.52 -12.18 19.37
N LEU A 332 0.77 -11.95 19.08
CA LEU A 332 1.36 -10.61 19.16
C LEU A 332 0.59 -9.59 18.32
N LEU A 333 0.26 -9.91 17.06
CA LEU A 333 -0.51 -9.04 16.17
C LEU A 333 -1.95 -8.79 16.63
N GLN A 334 -2.54 -9.68 17.42
CA GLN A 334 -3.87 -9.51 18.01
C GLN A 334 -3.85 -8.51 19.17
N ASP A 335 -2.75 -8.47 19.92
CA ASP A 335 -2.56 -7.55 21.04
C ASP A 335 -1.96 -6.19 20.61
N THR A 336 -1.46 -6.10 19.37
CA THR A 336 -0.86 -4.89 18.79
C THR A 336 -1.94 -3.89 18.39
N THR A 337 -1.76 -2.62 18.74
CA THR A 337 -2.64 -1.52 18.30
C THR A 337 -2.30 -1.04 16.89
N LEU A 338 -3.20 -0.29 16.26
CA LEU A 338 -2.99 0.19 14.89
C LEU A 338 -1.75 1.10 14.77
N ASP A 339 -1.48 1.94 15.76
CA ASP A 339 -0.35 2.88 15.77
C ASP A 339 1.02 2.17 15.97
N GLU A 340 1.02 1.00 16.61
CA GLU A 340 2.23 0.20 16.84
C GLU A 340 2.59 -0.71 15.66
N MET A 341 1.68 -0.90 14.70
CA MET A 341 1.83 -1.86 13.62
C MET A 341 3.03 -1.56 12.71
N GLU A 342 3.35 -0.28 12.48
CA GLU A 342 4.53 0.12 11.70
C GLU A 342 5.84 -0.22 12.44
N SER A 343 5.88 -0.06 13.77
CA SER A 343 7.02 -0.45 14.61
C SER A 343 7.22 -1.96 14.59
N VAL A 344 6.13 -2.73 14.72
CA VAL A 344 6.16 -4.20 14.58
C VAL A 344 6.68 -4.59 13.20
N ALA A 345 6.12 -4.03 12.13
CA ALA A 345 6.55 -4.32 10.76
C ALA A 345 8.03 -3.99 10.53
N GLY A 346 8.49 -2.84 11.04
CA GLY A 346 9.89 -2.42 10.99
C GLY A 346 10.83 -3.39 11.70
N LEU A 347 10.48 -3.80 12.92
CA LEU A 347 11.28 -4.73 13.70
C LEU A 347 11.32 -6.13 13.05
N ILE A 348 10.17 -6.65 12.60
CA ILE A 348 10.12 -7.94 11.88
C ILE A 348 10.96 -7.89 10.61
N ASN A 349 10.89 -6.81 9.84
CA ASN A 349 11.70 -6.62 8.66
C ASN A 349 13.21 -6.56 8.98
N PHE A 350 13.58 -5.90 10.07
CA PHE A 350 14.96 -5.87 10.55
C PHE A 350 15.45 -7.28 10.93
N TYR A 351 14.69 -8.03 11.73
CA TYR A 351 15.03 -9.41 12.08
C TYR A 351 15.19 -10.27 10.82
N MET A 352 14.22 -10.25 9.92
CA MET A 352 14.26 -11.09 8.72
C MET A 352 15.43 -10.77 7.79
N ARG A 353 15.89 -9.50 7.74
CA ARG A 353 16.99 -9.08 6.87
C ARG A 353 18.37 -9.18 7.52
N GLN A 354 18.47 -8.97 8.83
CA GLN A 354 19.75 -8.77 9.51
C GLN A 354 20.12 -9.92 10.46
N LEU A 355 19.17 -10.46 11.23
CA LEU A 355 19.43 -11.55 12.19
C LEU A 355 19.00 -12.93 11.67
N GLY A 356 18.03 -12.96 10.77
CA GLY A 356 17.45 -14.15 10.19
C GLY A 356 16.24 -14.71 10.94
N ARG A 357 15.53 -15.63 10.28
CA ARG A 357 14.27 -16.21 10.76
C ARG A 357 14.41 -16.98 12.07
N ALA A 358 15.51 -17.70 12.27
CA ALA A 358 15.71 -18.51 13.48
C ALA A 358 15.82 -17.63 14.74
N GLU A 359 16.41 -16.44 14.63
CA GLU A 359 16.47 -15.49 15.74
C GLU A 359 15.10 -14.89 16.04
N LEU A 360 14.34 -14.56 14.98
CA LEU A 360 12.97 -14.07 15.13
C LEU A 360 12.08 -15.09 15.84
N ASP A 361 12.12 -16.35 15.42
CA ASP A 361 11.29 -17.40 16.04
C ASP A 361 11.69 -17.62 17.50
N ARG A 362 12.98 -17.52 17.84
CA ARG A 362 13.43 -17.56 19.25
C ARG A 362 12.89 -16.38 20.05
N ALA A 363 13.04 -15.17 19.50
CA ALA A 363 12.62 -13.93 20.14
C ALA A 363 11.10 -13.83 20.34
N LEU A 364 10.32 -14.46 19.47
CA LEU A 364 8.88 -14.64 19.63
C LEU A 364 8.56 -15.65 20.73
N ALA A 365 9.27 -16.79 20.74
CA ALA A 365 9.01 -17.89 21.68
C ALA A 365 9.38 -17.55 23.12
N ASP A 366 10.45 -16.79 23.35
CA ASP A 366 10.90 -16.38 24.69
C ASP A 366 10.34 -15.01 25.14
N GLY A 367 9.58 -14.34 24.27
CA GLY A 367 8.97 -13.03 24.53
C GLY A 367 9.93 -11.84 24.44
N SER A 368 11.19 -12.05 24.03
CA SER A 368 12.18 -10.98 23.91
C SER A 368 11.78 -9.92 22.87
N LEU A 369 11.08 -10.32 21.81
CA LEU A 369 10.59 -9.41 20.78
C LEU A 369 9.55 -8.43 21.35
N SER A 370 8.58 -8.94 22.12
CA SER A 370 7.57 -8.11 22.78
C SER A 370 8.21 -7.12 23.74
N LEU A 371 9.23 -7.55 24.48
CA LEU A 371 9.95 -6.67 25.39
C LEU A 371 10.67 -5.55 24.61
N LEU A 372 11.33 -5.87 23.49
CA LEU A 372 11.97 -4.87 22.63
C LEU A 372 10.98 -3.83 22.07
N LEU A 373 9.75 -4.23 21.72
CA LEU A 373 8.72 -3.31 21.23
C LEU A 373 8.27 -2.27 22.27
N THR A 374 8.46 -2.56 23.56
CA THR A 374 8.16 -1.63 24.66
C THR A 374 9.33 -0.72 25.05
N MET A 375 10.50 -0.94 24.45
CA MET A 375 11.72 -0.19 24.76
C MET A 375 11.80 1.12 23.97
N PRO A 376 12.54 2.13 24.48
CA PRO A 376 12.83 3.33 23.71
C PRO A 376 13.68 3.03 22.49
N ASP A 377 13.66 3.93 21.50
CA ASP A 377 14.40 3.81 20.23
C ASP A 377 15.91 3.52 20.42
N ALA A 378 16.48 3.94 21.56
CA ALA A 378 17.86 3.62 21.93
C ALA A 378 18.15 2.10 21.93
N ALA A 379 17.18 1.26 22.31
CA ALA A 379 17.33 -0.19 22.23
C ALA A 379 17.46 -0.68 20.78
N LEU A 380 16.72 -0.07 19.85
CA LEU A 380 16.80 -0.40 18.42
C LEU A 380 18.14 0.04 17.82
N VAL A 381 18.69 1.18 18.26
CA VAL A 381 20.05 1.59 17.89
C VAL A 381 21.06 0.54 18.33
N ILE A 382 21.02 0.12 19.60
CA ILE A 382 21.93 -0.91 20.13
C ILE A 382 21.75 -2.21 19.35
N LEU A 383 20.52 -2.67 19.15
CA LEU A 383 20.22 -3.89 18.38
C LEU A 383 20.76 -3.83 16.95
N SER A 384 20.67 -2.67 16.30
CA SER A 384 21.18 -2.48 14.93
C SER A 384 22.70 -2.56 14.82
N GLU A 385 23.42 -2.33 15.92
CA GLU A 385 24.89 -2.35 15.96
C GLU A 385 25.42 -3.67 16.54
N THR A 386 24.75 -4.25 17.54
CA THR A 386 25.15 -5.52 18.16
C THR A 386 24.69 -6.74 17.38
N TYR A 387 23.61 -6.61 16.59
CA TYR A 387 22.93 -7.73 15.93
C TYR A 387 22.57 -8.87 16.89
N SER A 388 22.37 -8.55 18.18
CA SER A 388 22.13 -9.51 19.25
C SER A 388 21.01 -9.05 20.16
N THR A 389 19.86 -9.73 20.07
CA THR A 389 18.70 -9.47 20.92
C THR A 389 19.02 -9.66 22.39
N ALA A 390 19.72 -10.74 22.73
CA ALA A 390 20.09 -11.04 24.11
C ALA A 390 20.97 -9.94 24.72
N GLU A 391 21.95 -9.44 23.95
CA GLU A 391 22.87 -8.40 24.40
C GLU A 391 22.15 -7.05 24.55
N THR A 392 21.30 -6.67 23.58
CA THR A 392 20.48 -5.46 23.68
C THR A 392 19.60 -5.49 24.93
N LEU A 393 18.95 -6.61 25.22
CA LEU A 393 18.14 -6.76 26.42
C LEU A 393 18.97 -6.73 27.70
N ALA A 394 20.19 -7.26 27.68
CA ALA A 394 21.09 -7.17 28.83
C ALA A 394 21.53 -5.71 29.08
N TRP A 395 21.83 -4.94 28.02
CA TRP A 395 22.07 -3.50 28.12
C TRP A 395 20.87 -2.75 28.69
N ALA A 396 19.67 -3.02 28.19
CA ALA A 396 18.45 -2.39 28.68
C ALA A 396 18.20 -2.68 30.17
N ARG A 397 18.43 -3.93 30.62
CA ARG A 397 18.28 -4.31 32.04
C ARG A 397 19.31 -3.63 32.94
N LEU A 398 20.56 -3.53 32.50
CA LEU A 398 21.62 -2.88 33.25
C LEU A 398 21.42 -1.35 33.32
N ALA A 399 21.02 -0.75 32.20
CA ALA A 399 20.95 0.69 32.05
C ALA A 399 19.67 1.32 32.60
N GLY A 400 18.52 0.62 32.51
CA GLY A 400 17.22 1.19 32.83
C GLY A 400 17.00 2.51 32.08
N ASP A 401 16.69 3.58 32.82
CA ASP A 401 16.46 4.92 32.27
C ASP A 401 17.69 5.53 31.57
N ALA A 402 18.90 5.00 31.82
CA ALA A 402 20.13 5.48 31.21
C ALA A 402 20.43 4.86 29.83
N LEU A 403 19.52 4.05 29.27
CA LEU A 403 19.73 3.34 28.00
C LEU A 403 20.02 4.29 26.83
N GLU A 404 19.36 5.46 26.78
CA GLU A 404 19.64 6.48 25.77
C GLU A 404 21.10 6.93 25.78
N ARG A 405 21.67 7.07 26.98
CA ARG A 405 23.06 7.48 27.14
C ARG A 405 24.04 6.37 26.76
N VAL A 406 23.70 5.11 27.02
CA VAL A 406 24.46 3.94 26.56
C VAL A 406 24.58 3.96 25.03
N ALA A 407 23.45 4.15 24.35
CA ALA A 407 23.40 4.24 22.89
C ALA A 407 24.16 5.47 22.37
N ALA A 408 23.90 6.65 22.95
CA ALA A 408 24.50 7.91 22.51
C ALA A 408 26.03 7.91 22.63
N TRP A 409 26.55 7.45 23.76
CA TRP A 409 28.00 7.38 24.00
C TRP A 409 28.67 6.16 23.33
N GLY A 410 27.88 5.28 22.71
CA GLY A 410 28.37 4.08 22.05
C GLY A 410 29.05 3.09 23.00
N VAL A 411 28.58 2.99 24.24
CA VAL A 411 29.14 2.11 25.27
C VAL A 411 29.09 0.65 24.79
N HIS A 412 27.97 0.25 24.19
CA HIS A 412 27.74 -1.09 23.63
C HIS A 412 28.69 -1.47 22.48
N ARG A 413 29.38 -0.51 21.86
CA ARG A 413 30.39 -0.80 20.83
C ARG A 413 31.76 -1.19 21.38
N ARG A 414 32.00 -0.93 22.67
CA ARG A 414 33.34 -1.01 23.29
C ARG A 414 33.39 -1.91 24.52
N ALA A 415 32.24 -2.30 25.05
CA ALA A 415 32.13 -3.16 26.22
C ALA A 415 30.87 -4.02 26.10
N THR A 416 30.78 -5.05 26.92
CA THR A 416 29.58 -5.88 27.10
C THR A 416 28.92 -5.60 28.46
N PRO A 417 27.62 -5.90 28.64
CA PRO A 417 26.93 -5.69 29.92
C PRO A 417 27.56 -6.47 31.09
N GLU A 418 28.11 -7.65 30.82
CA GLU A 418 28.70 -8.55 31.81
C GLU A 418 30.00 -8.00 32.44
N GLU A 419 30.64 -7.04 31.76
CA GLU A 419 31.85 -6.36 32.26
C GLU A 419 31.55 -5.32 33.35
N PHE A 420 30.27 -5.09 33.68
CA PHE A 420 29.87 -4.10 34.67
C PHE A 420 29.05 -4.71 35.81
N THR A 421 29.40 -4.31 37.03
CA THR A 421 28.47 -4.34 38.16
C THR A 421 27.52 -3.12 38.10
N PRO A 422 26.36 -3.15 38.78
CA PRO A 422 25.49 -1.98 38.88
C PRO A 422 26.23 -0.74 39.37
N ALA A 423 27.12 -0.88 40.37
CA ALA A 423 27.90 0.23 40.91
C ALA A 423 28.87 0.83 39.88
N THR A 424 29.66 0.00 39.20
CA THR A 424 30.62 0.45 38.18
C THR A 424 29.90 1.04 36.96
N PHE A 425 28.74 0.49 36.58
CA PHE A 425 27.94 1.05 35.50
C PHE A 425 27.39 2.43 35.87
N THR A 426 26.83 2.58 37.08
CA THR A 426 26.37 3.88 37.58
C THR A 426 27.52 4.90 37.60
N ALA A 427 28.70 4.52 38.08
CA ALA A 427 29.86 5.40 38.08
C ALA A 427 30.25 5.87 36.67
N LEU A 428 30.23 4.97 35.67
CA LEU A 428 30.52 5.31 34.27
C LEU A 428 29.45 6.25 33.70
N ILE A 429 28.18 5.89 33.86
CA ILE A 429 27.07 6.58 33.19
C ILE A 429 26.76 7.94 33.83
N SER A 430 27.12 8.13 35.10
CA SER A 430 27.00 9.39 35.84
C SER A 430 28.13 10.39 35.57
N LEU A 431 29.12 10.04 34.74
CA LEU A 431 30.17 10.98 34.35
C LEU A 431 29.57 12.22 33.66
N PRO A 432 30.16 13.42 33.87
CA PRO A 432 29.59 14.66 33.37
C PRO A 432 29.75 14.85 31.86
N LYS A 433 30.69 14.14 31.22
CA LYS A 433 31.05 14.31 29.80
C LYS A 433 31.27 12.97 29.11
N GLU A 434 30.88 12.90 27.83
CA GLU A 434 31.09 11.72 27.00
C GLU A 434 32.58 11.38 26.84
N GLU A 435 33.46 12.37 26.68
CA GLU A 435 34.88 12.11 26.44
C GLU A 435 35.54 11.38 27.64
N MET A 436 35.04 11.62 28.86
CA MET A 436 35.50 10.93 30.06
C MET A 436 35.11 9.44 30.04
N ALA A 437 33.88 9.13 29.63
CA ALA A 437 33.44 7.75 29.44
C ALA A 437 34.23 7.07 28.32
N GLN A 438 34.49 7.77 27.20
CA GLN A 438 35.30 7.25 26.10
C GLN A 438 36.74 6.92 26.53
N LYS A 439 37.37 7.74 27.38
CA LYS A 439 38.71 7.44 27.95
C LYS A 439 38.69 6.13 28.73
N LEU A 440 37.67 5.91 29.57
CA LEU A 440 37.52 4.66 30.32
C LEU A 440 37.23 3.45 29.42
N LEU A 441 36.38 3.63 28.40
CA LEU A 441 36.04 2.58 27.44
C LEU A 441 37.19 2.20 26.49
N ALA A 442 38.24 3.02 26.42
CA ALA A 442 39.47 2.67 25.71
C ALA A 442 40.36 1.68 26.52
N LEU A 443 40.08 1.49 27.81
CA LEU A 443 40.81 0.57 28.69
C LEU A 443 40.20 -0.84 28.69
N SER A 444 40.99 -1.84 29.06
CA SER A 444 40.48 -3.21 29.29
C SER A 444 39.45 -3.25 30.41
N ALA A 445 38.58 -4.27 30.40
CA ALA A 445 37.49 -4.42 31.38
C ALA A 445 37.98 -4.35 32.83
N GLU A 446 39.02 -5.10 33.18
CA GLU A 446 39.59 -5.12 34.54
C GLU A 446 40.15 -3.75 34.97
N LYS A 447 40.89 -3.08 34.08
CA LYS A 447 41.48 -1.76 34.35
C LYS A 447 40.40 -0.69 34.49
N ARG A 448 39.40 -0.74 33.62
CA ARG A 448 38.24 0.15 33.70
C ARG A 448 37.48 -0.04 35.01
N ALA A 449 37.24 -1.29 35.43
CA ALA A 449 36.59 -1.59 36.70
C ALA A 449 37.39 -1.01 37.89
N ALA A 450 38.71 -1.21 37.93
CA ALA A 450 39.56 -0.68 39.00
C ALA A 450 39.49 0.85 39.14
N LEU A 451 39.44 1.58 38.01
CA LEU A 451 39.27 3.04 38.05
C LEU A 451 37.85 3.45 38.46
N LEU A 452 36.82 2.72 38.03
CA LEU A 452 35.42 3.00 38.37
C LEU A 452 35.09 2.76 39.86
N GLU A 453 35.93 2.04 40.59
CA GLU A 453 35.80 1.85 42.05
C GLU A 453 36.36 3.03 42.88
N LEU A 454 37.03 3.98 42.24
CA LEU A 454 37.54 5.18 42.92
C LEU A 454 36.39 6.12 43.32
N PRO A 455 36.60 6.98 44.35
CA PRO A 455 35.63 8.02 44.69
C PRO A 455 35.32 8.93 43.49
N GLY A 456 34.05 9.30 43.31
CA GLY A 456 33.57 10.01 42.11
C GLY A 456 34.34 11.30 41.79
N ASP A 457 34.63 12.12 42.80
CA ASP A 457 35.39 13.37 42.61
C ASP A 457 36.84 13.09 42.17
N THR A 458 37.48 12.08 42.76
CA THR A 458 38.83 11.63 42.38
C THR A 458 38.83 11.12 40.94
N LEU A 459 37.86 10.26 40.59
CA LEU A 459 37.73 9.72 39.24
C LEU A 459 37.53 10.83 38.20
N ILE A 460 36.62 11.79 38.44
CA ILE A 460 36.35 12.89 37.51
C ILE A 460 37.61 13.74 37.30
N GLN A 461 38.34 14.07 38.36
CA GLN A 461 39.58 14.86 38.25
C GLN A 461 40.69 14.11 37.51
N LEU A 462 40.84 12.79 37.74
CA LEU A 462 41.76 11.96 36.98
C LEU A 462 41.40 11.94 35.49
N LEU A 463 40.12 11.76 35.16
CA LEU A 463 39.67 11.71 33.77
C LEU A 463 39.79 13.07 33.06
N ASP A 464 39.66 14.18 33.76
CA ASP A 464 39.82 15.52 33.18
C ASP A 464 41.29 15.82 32.86
N THR A 465 42.21 15.41 33.75
CA THR A 465 43.63 15.81 33.68
C THR A 465 44.55 14.80 33.01
N GLN A 466 44.26 13.50 33.09
CA GLN A 466 45.18 12.46 32.63
C GLN A 466 44.86 11.98 31.20
N PRO A 467 45.87 11.70 30.36
CA PRO A 467 45.67 11.02 29.09
C PRO A 467 45.41 9.51 29.29
N VAL A 468 44.83 8.85 28.28
CA VAL A 468 44.46 7.42 28.33
C VAL A 468 45.65 6.51 28.71
N ALA A 469 46.85 6.80 28.20
CA ALA A 469 48.05 6.02 28.50
C ALA A 469 48.47 6.08 29.98
N ASP A 470 48.23 7.21 30.64
CA ASP A 470 48.53 7.37 32.07
C ASP A 470 47.43 6.74 32.91
N LEU A 471 46.16 6.84 32.50
CA LEU A 471 45.05 6.12 33.13
C LEU A 471 45.23 4.59 33.04
N ASP A 472 45.67 4.07 31.90
CA ASP A 472 45.96 2.64 31.70
C ASP A 472 47.05 2.14 32.66
N TRP A 473 48.10 2.95 32.82
CA TRP A 473 49.19 2.62 33.71
C TRP A 473 48.73 2.67 35.18
N LEU A 474 48.05 3.74 35.58
CA LEU A 474 47.50 3.88 36.93
C LEU A 474 46.57 2.72 37.27
N ALA A 475 45.66 2.35 36.37
CA ALA A 475 44.76 1.21 36.59
C ALA A 475 45.52 -0.11 36.82
N SER A 476 46.64 -0.32 36.11
CA SER A 476 47.49 -1.49 36.31
C SER A 476 48.12 -1.52 37.71
N TYR A 477 48.49 -0.35 38.24
CA TYR A 477 48.99 -0.22 39.59
C TYR A 477 47.91 -0.49 40.65
N LEU A 478 46.69 0.02 40.44
CA LEU A 478 45.55 -0.21 41.34
C LEU A 478 45.22 -1.71 41.46
N LEU A 479 45.28 -2.46 40.35
CA LEU A 479 45.03 -3.90 40.33
C LEU A 479 46.05 -4.73 41.13
N LEU A 480 47.26 -4.21 41.34
CA LEU A 480 48.34 -4.89 42.05
C LEU A 480 48.44 -4.46 43.53
N SER A 481 47.76 -3.39 43.90
CA SER A 481 47.84 -2.77 45.23
C SER A 481 46.65 -3.20 46.10
N ASP A 482 46.78 -3.10 47.42
CA ASP A 482 45.59 -3.21 48.28
C ASP A 482 44.68 -1.98 48.11
N GLN A 483 43.39 -2.13 48.46
CA GLN A 483 42.36 -1.10 48.20
C GLN A 483 42.68 0.26 48.86
N GLN A 484 43.33 0.25 50.02
CA GLN A 484 43.64 1.49 50.74
C GLN A 484 44.82 2.21 50.08
N GLN A 485 45.88 1.47 49.73
CA GLN A 485 47.03 2.00 48.99
C GLN A 485 46.64 2.50 47.61
N ALA A 486 45.72 1.80 46.94
CA ALA A 486 45.20 2.17 45.63
C ALA A 486 44.46 3.53 45.67
N GLN A 487 43.60 3.73 46.67
CA GLN A 487 42.86 4.98 46.84
C GLN A 487 43.78 6.15 47.25
N GLU A 488 44.75 5.91 48.13
CA GLU A 488 45.73 6.93 48.53
C GLU A 488 46.59 7.37 47.34
N ALA A 489 47.12 6.43 46.56
CA ALA A 489 47.90 6.75 45.37
C ALA A 489 47.08 7.53 44.33
N ALA A 490 45.81 7.16 44.10
CA ALA A 490 44.93 7.89 43.21
C ALA A 490 44.66 9.32 43.69
N ALA A 491 44.47 9.52 45.00
CA ALA A 491 44.30 10.85 45.60
C ALA A 491 45.58 11.69 45.47
N GLU A 492 46.76 11.10 45.71
CA GLU A 492 48.04 11.79 45.54
C GLU A 492 48.32 12.21 44.10
N VAL A 493 47.89 11.41 43.11
CA VAL A 493 47.96 11.77 41.70
C VAL A 493 47.06 12.98 41.40
N VAL A 494 45.83 12.98 41.92
CA VAL A 494 44.90 14.10 41.76
C VAL A 494 45.43 15.39 42.39
N GLU A 495 46.01 15.29 43.58
CA GLU A 495 46.59 16.43 44.30
C GLU A 495 47.93 16.91 43.70
N GLY A 496 48.46 16.21 42.69
CA GLY A 496 49.75 16.51 42.06
C GLY A 496 50.95 16.19 42.94
N ARG A 497 50.76 15.44 44.04
CA ARG A 497 51.82 14.97 44.94
C ARG A 497 52.60 13.79 44.34
N LEU A 498 52.01 13.10 43.37
CA LEU A 498 52.56 11.94 42.70
C LEU A 498 52.29 12.02 41.19
N ALA A 499 53.31 11.99 40.34
CA ALA A 499 53.05 11.84 38.91
C ALA A 499 52.85 10.36 38.56
N VAL A 500 51.95 10.06 37.63
CA VAL A 500 51.80 8.69 37.11
C VAL A 500 53.13 8.17 36.52
N GLY A 501 53.95 9.08 35.98
CA GLY A 501 55.30 8.76 35.51
C GLY A 501 56.25 8.29 36.61
N ASP A 502 56.09 8.75 37.85
CA ASP A 502 56.94 8.35 38.98
C ASP A 502 56.61 6.95 39.47
N LEU A 503 55.35 6.55 39.32
CA LEU A 503 54.92 5.20 39.60
C LEU A 503 55.49 4.18 38.58
N ARG A 504 55.78 4.61 37.33
CA ARG A 504 56.42 3.78 36.29
C ARG A 504 57.86 3.38 36.66
N ASN A 505 58.53 4.19 37.46
CA ASN A 505 59.90 4.00 37.91
C ASN A 505 59.99 4.43 39.38
N PRO A 506 59.70 3.54 40.35
CA PRO A 506 59.84 3.91 41.75
C PRO A 506 61.29 4.34 42.00
N ALA A 507 61.48 5.58 42.42
CA ALA A 507 62.80 6.12 42.69
C ALA A 507 63.55 5.18 43.66
N PRO A 508 64.83 4.84 43.42
CA PRO A 508 65.59 4.07 44.38
C PRO A 508 65.65 4.82 45.71
N LEU A 509 65.23 4.17 46.79
CA LEU A 509 65.26 4.69 48.16
C LEU A 509 66.62 5.33 48.45
N ILE A 510 66.67 6.65 48.57
CA ILE A 510 67.87 7.34 49.04
C ILE A 510 67.94 7.12 50.56
N THR A 511 68.71 6.12 50.98
CA THR A 511 69.16 6.00 52.37
C THR A 511 70.07 7.19 52.72
N PRO A 512 69.80 7.93 53.81
CA PRO A 512 70.68 9.02 54.23
C PRO A 512 71.96 8.42 54.82
N THR A 513 73.06 8.48 54.07
CA THR A 513 74.38 8.16 54.62
C THR A 513 75.02 9.45 55.11
N MET A 514 75.22 9.52 56.42
CA MET A 514 76.01 10.55 57.10
C MET A 514 77.45 10.59 56.57
N THR A 515 77.93 11.82 56.32
CA THR A 515 79.30 12.34 56.47
C THR A 515 80.49 11.58 55.87
N SER A 516 81.21 12.23 54.94
CA SER A 516 82.65 12.51 55.11
C SER A 516 83.16 13.46 54.02
N LEU A 517 83.80 14.53 54.48
CA LEU A 517 84.65 15.44 53.73
C LEU A 517 85.73 14.67 52.94
N PHE A 518 86.00 15.06 51.70
CA PHE A 518 87.36 15.22 51.15
C PHE A 518 87.32 16.11 49.91
N SER A 519 88.16 17.13 49.93
CA SER A 519 88.37 18.13 48.88
C SER A 519 89.33 17.66 47.78
N SER A 520 89.33 18.41 46.67
CA SER A 520 90.32 18.49 45.56
C SER A 520 89.97 17.54 44.41
N GLN A 521 89.90 17.92 43.12
CA GLN A 521 90.70 18.89 42.36
C GLN A 521 90.06 19.16 40.97
N LEU A 522 90.30 20.34 40.40
CA LEU A 522 90.06 20.66 38.98
C LEU A 522 91.00 19.85 38.06
N VAL A 523 90.47 19.34 36.94
CA VAL A 523 91.22 19.20 35.68
C VAL A 523 90.32 19.56 34.51
N THR A 524 90.72 20.62 33.82
CA THR A 524 90.25 21.08 32.50
C THR A 524 90.72 20.15 31.38
N GLY A 525 89.90 19.94 30.36
CA GLY A 525 90.32 19.29 29.11
C GLY A 525 89.29 19.49 28.01
N ALA A 526 89.48 20.52 27.19
CA ALA A 526 88.76 20.77 25.96
C ALA A 526 89.33 19.91 24.81
N ALA A 527 88.46 19.39 23.93
CA ALA A 527 88.77 19.09 22.53
C ALA A 527 87.48 18.72 21.76
N GLU A 528 86.97 19.68 20.99
CA GLU A 528 86.35 19.46 19.66
C GLU A 528 87.49 19.46 18.59
N PRO A 529 87.28 19.27 17.27
CA PRO A 529 86.04 19.06 16.49
C PRO A 529 86.13 17.93 15.43
N GLY A 530 85.04 17.72 14.67
CA GLY A 530 85.06 16.99 13.40
C GLY A 530 83.75 17.14 12.63
N GLU A 531 83.70 18.13 11.74
CA GLU A 531 82.66 18.39 10.74
C GLU A 531 82.71 17.43 9.53
N GLU A 532 81.66 17.57 8.69
CA GLU A 532 81.46 17.08 7.32
C GLU A 532 80.93 15.63 7.20
N GLY A 533 79.84 15.33 6.50
CA GLY A 533 78.98 16.11 5.61
C GLY A 533 78.18 15.16 4.70
N VAL A 534 77.34 15.76 3.86
CA VAL A 534 76.82 15.25 2.57
C VAL A 534 75.47 14.51 2.55
N GLU A 535 74.48 15.30 2.13
CA GLU A 535 73.53 15.12 1.02
C GLU A 535 72.73 13.82 0.81
N ALA A 536 71.42 14.07 0.73
CA ALA A 536 70.37 13.43 -0.04
C ALA A 536 70.80 12.59 -1.27
N VAL A 537 70.20 11.39 -1.40
CA VAL A 537 69.50 10.96 -2.62
C VAL A 537 68.30 10.06 -2.24
N THR A 538 67.20 10.37 -2.90
CA THR A 538 65.90 9.69 -3.02
C THR A 538 65.95 8.17 -3.24
N SER A 539 64.95 7.47 -2.70
CA SER A 539 64.28 6.37 -3.43
C SER A 539 62.79 6.36 -3.16
N VAL A 540 62.05 6.59 -4.24
CA VAL A 540 60.60 6.48 -4.41
C VAL A 540 60.22 5.00 -4.49
N THR A 541 59.17 4.55 -3.79
CA THR A 541 57.91 4.01 -4.38
C THR A 541 57.08 3.19 -3.39
N ASN A 542 55.80 3.56 -3.35
CA ASN A 542 54.59 2.76 -3.21
C ASN A 542 54.35 1.98 -1.90
N PHE A 543 53.33 2.37 -1.14
CA PHE A 543 51.94 1.93 -1.38
C PHE A 543 50.94 2.74 -0.54
N ALA A 544 49.75 2.92 -1.13
CA ALA A 544 48.45 3.08 -0.49
C ALA A 544 48.17 4.32 0.39
N LEU A 545 47.28 5.19 -0.13
CA LEU A 545 46.00 5.54 0.51
C LEU A 545 45.27 6.53 -0.39
N SER A 546 44.34 6.04 -1.21
CA SER A 546 43.29 6.87 -1.80
C SER A 546 42.13 6.92 -0.82
N ASN A 547 41.92 8.08 -0.24
CA ASN A 547 40.80 8.42 0.63
C ASN A 547 39.83 9.28 -0.19
N PRO A 548 38.60 8.81 -0.51
CA PRO A 548 37.55 9.69 -1.01
C PRO A 548 36.37 9.71 -0.03
N LEU A 549 36.52 10.43 1.09
CA LEU A 549 35.39 10.98 1.84
C LEU A 549 35.06 12.35 1.27
N LEU A 550 34.37 12.37 0.12
CA LEU A 550 33.67 13.54 -0.43
C LEU A 550 32.83 13.10 -1.63
N LEU A 551 31.82 12.24 -1.40
CA LEU A 551 30.78 11.92 -2.38
C LEU A 551 29.55 11.23 -1.76
N ILE A 552 29.03 11.74 -0.63
CA ILE A 552 27.68 11.40 -0.16
C ILE A 552 27.03 12.68 0.38
N GLY A 553 26.65 13.54 -0.55
CA GLY A 553 26.01 14.82 -0.26
C GLY A 553 25.27 15.38 -1.46
N LEU A 554 24.75 14.49 -2.33
CA LEU A 554 23.87 14.86 -3.45
C LEU A 554 23.22 13.61 -4.08
N LEU A 555 22.25 13.00 -3.39
CA LEU A 555 21.37 11.98 -3.99
C LEU A 555 20.07 11.81 -3.20
N LEU A 556 19.31 12.90 -3.03
CA LEU A 556 17.94 12.86 -2.51
C LEU A 556 17.04 13.95 -3.13
N VAL A 557 17.13 14.14 -4.44
CA VAL A 557 16.06 14.74 -5.26
C VAL A 557 16.06 13.99 -6.60
N ILE A 558 14.87 13.63 -7.09
CA ILE A 558 14.57 12.81 -8.30
C ILE A 558 14.39 11.31 -8.00
N ILE A 559 13.29 10.95 -7.33
CA ILE A 559 12.40 9.85 -7.78
C ILE A 559 10.96 10.33 -7.56
N ALA A 560 10.53 11.22 -8.45
CA ALA A 560 9.12 11.44 -8.75
C ALA A 560 9.00 11.33 -10.27
N GLY A 561 8.27 10.32 -10.74
CA GLY A 561 7.95 10.12 -12.16
C GLY A 561 8.69 8.97 -12.84
N THR A 562 8.14 7.76 -12.76
CA THR A 562 8.25 6.71 -13.81
C THR A 562 7.26 5.56 -13.49
N GLY A 563 5.97 5.88 -13.50
CA GLY A 563 4.88 4.91 -13.33
C GLY A 563 3.95 4.82 -14.55
N GLY A 564 4.48 4.94 -15.78
CA GLY A 564 3.65 5.14 -16.97
C GLY A 564 4.02 4.36 -18.25
N ALA A 565 4.99 3.44 -18.25
CA ALA A 565 5.52 2.89 -19.52
C ALA A 565 5.44 1.36 -19.72
N VAL A 566 4.83 0.59 -18.81
CA VAL A 566 4.80 -0.89 -18.92
C VAL A 566 3.51 -1.43 -19.58
N TRP A 567 2.46 -0.61 -19.74
CA TRP A 567 1.17 -1.09 -20.27
C TRP A 567 1.04 -1.06 -21.81
N GLN A 568 1.97 -0.42 -22.53
CA GLN A 568 1.80 -0.17 -23.98
C GLN A 568 2.53 -1.16 -24.91
N TRP A 569 3.33 -2.10 -24.38
CA TRP A 569 4.10 -3.05 -25.20
C TRP A 569 3.36 -4.36 -25.52
N ARG A 570 2.30 -4.71 -24.78
CA ARG A 570 1.60 -6.02 -24.91
C ARG A 570 0.42 -6.04 -25.90
N ARG A 571 0.18 -4.97 -26.67
CA ARG A 571 -0.93 -4.87 -27.64
C ARG A 571 -0.54 -4.87 -29.12
N ARG A 572 0.73 -5.15 -29.47
CA ARG A 572 1.18 -5.20 -30.88
C ARG A 572 1.55 -6.58 -31.42
N HIS A 573 1.41 -7.64 -30.62
CA HIS A 573 1.59 -9.01 -31.09
C HIS A 573 0.54 -9.93 -30.46
N GLN A 574 -0.71 -9.76 -30.88
CA GLN A 574 -1.76 -10.77 -30.92
C GLN A 574 -2.84 -10.33 -31.90
#